data_AF-A0A1A9GIE6-F1
#
_entry.id   AF-A0A1A9GIE6-F1
#
_cell.length_a   1.000
_cell.length_b   1.000
_cell.length_c   1.000
_cell.angle_alpha   90.00
_cell.angle_beta   90.00
_cell.angle_gamma   90.00
#
_symmetry.space_group_name_H-M   'P 1'
#
loop_
_entity.id
_entity.type
_entity.pdbx_description
1 polymer ?
#
loop_
_entity_poly.entity_id
_entity_poly.type
_entity_poly.pdbx_seq_one_letter_code
_entity_poly.pdbx_strand_id
1 'polypeptide(L)'
;MHDHVAPPHPRLRLPYDDRYLDDLDRADPDRAEHRGWGPAWAGAPEDERLTELVFIDGRLVSHSTGSVAGSAWAEHAARLDREQQRPAPPAPTPVWQDVLGWLADRVGGRTALTALDSEPLGDPPDLPEDYARDTDRQRVESVAELLDAVARSWFDAEVATALRTALLALWREDPRVVTGATSAAASAAGITWAVAKANGLIHPVGGMRVGTLRDFLGLRSTPSTYGAPVRAGLVGFRQPASQPHHRPLGVPDLLDLGRADLLTAATRARLVHLRDRAVAASDAD
;
A
#
# COMPACT_ATOMS: atom_id res chain seq x y z
N MET A 1 2.76 24.34 -42.36
CA MET A 1 3.20 23.97 -41.00
C MET A 1 2.54 22.64 -40.71
N HIS A 2 3.20 21.53 -41.06
CA HIS A 2 2.62 20.19 -40.99
C HIS A 2 2.89 19.58 -39.62
N ASP A 3 1.83 19.34 -38.86
CA ASP A 3 1.88 18.59 -37.61
C ASP A 3 2.20 17.12 -37.90
N HIS A 4 3.37 16.70 -37.43
CA HIS A 4 3.81 15.32 -37.50
C HIS A 4 3.29 14.60 -36.25
N VAL A 5 2.04 14.14 -36.31
CA VAL A 5 1.47 13.26 -35.28
C VAL A 5 2.16 11.90 -35.42
N ALA A 6 2.98 11.54 -34.44
CA ALA A 6 3.65 10.24 -34.39
C ALA A 6 2.61 9.11 -34.32
N PRO A 7 2.84 7.97 -35.02
CA PRO A 7 1.88 6.87 -35.04
C PRO A 7 1.74 6.22 -33.65
N PRO A 8 0.53 5.73 -33.29
CA PRO A 8 0.31 5.05 -32.02
C PRO A 8 1.15 3.78 -31.95
N HIS A 9 1.91 3.63 -30.87
CA HIS A 9 2.68 2.41 -30.60
C HIS A 9 1.75 1.18 -30.55
N PRO A 10 2.21 0.02 -31.06
CA PRO A 10 1.42 -1.20 -31.02
C PRO A 10 1.05 -1.54 -29.58
N ARG A 11 -0.25 -1.81 -29.36
CA ARG A 11 -0.83 -2.21 -28.08
C ARG A 11 -0.08 -3.43 -27.54
N LEU A 12 0.83 -3.19 -26.59
CA LEU A 12 1.52 -4.23 -25.85
C LEU A 12 0.53 -4.89 -24.89
N ARG A 13 -0.23 -5.86 -25.38
CA ARG A 13 -0.66 -6.97 -24.52
C ARG A 13 0.60 -7.77 -24.22
N LEU A 14 1.31 -7.40 -23.15
CA LEU A 14 2.39 -8.23 -22.65
C LEU A 14 1.75 -9.53 -22.15
N PRO A 15 2.09 -10.70 -22.72
CA PRO A 15 1.81 -11.95 -22.04
C PRO A 15 2.51 -11.89 -20.69
N TYR A 16 1.74 -12.10 -19.62
CA TYR A 16 2.25 -12.13 -18.27
C TYR A 16 3.34 -13.21 -18.20
N ASP A 17 4.55 -12.78 -17.85
CA ASP A 17 5.71 -13.66 -17.74
C ASP A 17 5.74 -14.22 -16.32
N ASP A 18 5.30 -15.48 -16.17
CA ASP A 18 5.25 -16.21 -14.89
C ASP A 18 6.63 -16.38 -14.23
N ARG A 19 7.72 -15.99 -14.90
CA ARG A 19 9.09 -16.03 -14.36
C ARG A 19 9.31 -15.19 -13.10
N TYR A 20 8.40 -14.26 -12.76
CA TYR A 20 8.46 -13.55 -11.47
C TYR A 20 8.04 -14.41 -10.27
N LEU A 21 7.43 -15.57 -10.48
CA LEU A 21 7.09 -16.52 -9.41
C LEU A 21 8.19 -17.57 -9.22
N ASP A 22 8.92 -17.94 -10.28
CA ASP A 22 10.01 -18.94 -10.21
C ASP A 22 11.30 -18.42 -9.53
N ASP A 23 11.54 -17.11 -9.51
CA ASP A 23 12.69 -16.54 -8.79
C ASP A 23 12.49 -16.49 -7.26
N LEU A 24 11.32 -16.89 -6.74
CA LEU A 24 11.07 -17.00 -5.29
C LEU A 24 11.69 -18.27 -4.66
N ASP A 25 12.04 -19.27 -5.47
CA ASP A 25 12.75 -20.48 -5.00
C ASP A 25 14.28 -20.36 -5.08
N ARG A 26 14.81 -19.25 -5.61
CA ARG A 26 16.22 -18.84 -5.44
C ARG A 26 16.36 -17.88 -4.27
N ALA A 27 15.84 -18.26 -3.11
CA ALA A 27 16.32 -17.71 -1.86
C ALA A 27 17.78 -18.15 -1.70
N ASP A 28 18.70 -17.19 -1.85
CA ASP A 28 20.11 -17.34 -1.53
C ASP A 28 20.26 -17.90 -0.10
N PRO A 29 20.67 -19.17 0.09
CA PRO A 29 20.81 -19.77 1.40
C PRO A 29 21.91 -19.10 2.24
N ASP A 30 22.78 -18.29 1.61
CA ASP A 30 23.89 -17.63 2.29
C ASP A 30 23.49 -16.26 2.89
N ARG A 31 22.26 -15.77 2.64
CA ARG A 31 21.77 -14.53 3.25
C ARG A 31 21.31 -14.69 4.71
N ALA A 32 21.29 -15.93 5.21
CA ALA A 32 20.99 -16.26 6.61
C ALA A 32 22.17 -16.05 7.58
N GLU A 33 23.36 -15.69 7.09
CA GLU A 33 24.57 -15.58 7.92
C GLU A 33 24.98 -14.16 8.31
N HIS A 34 24.09 -13.17 8.25
CA HIS A 34 24.24 -12.00 9.11
C HIS A 34 23.80 -12.33 10.55
N ARG A 35 24.52 -13.28 11.16
CA ARG A 35 24.61 -13.39 12.62
C ARG A 35 25.03 -12.02 13.13
N GLY A 36 24.15 -11.43 13.93
CA GLY A 36 24.34 -10.12 14.49
C GLY A 36 25.72 -10.00 15.14
N TRP A 37 26.33 -8.84 14.94
CA TRP A 37 27.31 -8.31 15.87
C TRP A 37 26.62 -8.04 17.21
N GLY A 38 26.27 -9.11 17.92
CA GLY A 38 26.00 -9.05 19.34
C GLY A 38 27.33 -8.83 20.04
N PRO A 39 27.48 -7.80 20.87
CA PRO A 39 28.74 -7.56 21.58
C PRO A 39 29.12 -8.79 22.43
N ALA A 40 30.42 -9.06 22.52
CA ALA A 40 31.04 -10.28 23.06
C ALA A 40 30.83 -10.55 24.57
N TRP A 41 29.81 -9.95 25.20
CA TRP A 41 29.45 -10.14 26.61
C TRP A 41 28.19 -10.99 26.82
N ALA A 42 27.61 -11.59 25.78
CA ALA A 42 26.46 -12.49 25.87
C ALA A 42 26.82 -13.89 26.45
N GLY A 43 27.53 -13.91 27.57
CA GLY A 43 27.86 -15.10 28.36
C GLY A 43 27.38 -14.92 29.80
N ALA A 44 26.49 -15.83 30.22
CA ALA A 44 25.78 -15.90 31.50
C ALA A 44 24.60 -14.90 31.67
N PRO A 45 23.47 -15.33 32.27
CA PRO A 45 22.43 -14.40 32.71
C PRO A 45 23.09 -13.36 33.63
N GLU A 46 22.94 -12.08 33.32
CA GLU A 46 23.40 -11.02 34.21
C GLU A 46 22.63 -11.16 35.52
N ASP A 47 23.25 -11.75 36.54
CA ASP A 47 22.76 -11.72 37.90
C ASP A 47 22.41 -10.27 38.25
N GLU A 48 21.22 -10.02 38.81
CA GLU A 48 20.74 -8.68 39.22
C GLU A 48 21.85 -7.89 39.93
N ARG A 49 22.45 -6.90 39.26
CA ARG A 49 23.62 -6.14 39.77
C ARG A 49 23.17 -4.86 40.46
N LEU A 50 23.57 -4.70 41.72
CA LEU A 50 23.42 -3.45 42.46
C LEU A 50 24.71 -2.65 42.32
N THR A 51 24.63 -1.43 41.79
CA THR A 51 25.75 -0.50 41.79
C THR A 51 25.53 0.60 42.82
N GLU A 52 26.40 0.65 43.82
CA GLU A 52 26.39 1.71 44.83
C GLU A 52 27.46 2.74 44.50
N LEU A 53 27.05 4.01 44.40
CA LEU A 53 27.91 5.14 44.12
C LEU A 53 27.90 6.08 45.33
N VAL A 54 29.07 6.36 45.91
CA VAL A 54 29.21 7.25 47.08
C VAL A 54 29.83 8.57 46.64
N PHE A 55 29.12 9.67 46.90
CA PHE A 55 29.56 11.03 46.57
C PHE A 55 29.83 11.86 47.83
N ILE A 56 30.88 12.66 47.82
CA ILE A 56 31.19 13.68 48.84
C ILE A 56 31.42 15.00 48.10
N ASP A 57 30.67 16.06 48.43
CA ASP A 57 30.71 17.37 47.76
C ASP A 57 30.58 17.29 46.23
N GLY A 58 29.71 16.41 45.74
CA GLY A 58 29.49 16.18 44.32
C GLY A 58 30.61 15.43 43.60
N ARG A 59 31.63 14.95 44.32
CA ARG A 59 32.70 14.11 43.77
C ARG A 59 32.45 12.65 44.12
N LEU A 60 32.50 11.78 43.11
CA LEU A 60 32.44 10.33 43.31
C LEU A 60 33.72 9.88 44.04
N VAL A 61 33.59 9.32 45.24
CA VAL A 61 34.71 8.88 46.08
C VAL A 61 34.82 7.37 46.19
N SER A 62 33.72 6.65 45.96
CA SER A 62 33.70 5.19 45.96
C SER A 62 32.62 4.67 45.01
N HIS A 63 32.90 3.53 44.39
CA HIS A 63 31.92 2.75 43.66
C HIS A 63 32.08 1.28 44.05
N SER A 64 30.97 0.58 44.19
CA SER A 64 30.98 -0.87 44.34
C SER A 64 29.84 -1.48 43.54
N THR A 65 30.07 -2.70 43.04
CA THR A 65 29.05 -3.48 42.34
C THR A 65 28.94 -4.82 43.04
N GLY A 66 27.73 -5.16 43.48
CA GLY A 66 27.42 -6.40 44.16
C GLY A 66 26.16 -7.04 43.60
N SER A 67 25.76 -8.18 44.18
CA SER A 67 24.45 -8.76 43.91
C SER A 67 23.36 -7.93 44.58
N VAL A 68 22.22 -7.77 43.89
CA VAL A 68 20.98 -7.25 44.47
C VAL A 68 20.42 -8.22 45.52
N ALA A 69 20.66 -9.52 45.36
CA ALA A 69 20.13 -10.56 46.24
C ALA A 69 20.64 -10.37 47.68
N GLY A 70 19.69 -10.27 48.63
CA GLY A 70 20.00 -10.04 50.04
C GLY A 70 20.32 -8.58 50.41
N SER A 71 20.30 -7.65 49.45
CA SER A 71 20.42 -6.21 49.74
C SER A 71 19.07 -5.61 50.18
N ALA A 72 19.11 -4.39 50.75
CA ALA A 72 17.90 -3.61 51.05
C ALA A 72 17.13 -3.19 49.78
N TRP A 73 17.73 -3.36 48.59
CA TRP A 73 17.17 -2.97 47.30
C TRP A 73 16.51 -4.12 46.53
N ALA A 74 16.54 -5.35 47.07
CA ALA A 74 16.00 -6.53 46.39
C ALA A 74 14.53 -6.37 45.98
N GLU A 75 13.69 -5.81 46.85
CA GLU A 75 12.28 -5.57 46.53
C GLU A 75 12.09 -4.49 45.44
N HIS A 76 12.95 -3.47 45.45
CA HIS A 76 12.90 -2.39 44.47
C HIS A 76 13.34 -2.86 43.09
N ALA A 77 14.41 -3.66 43.00
CA ALA A 77 14.87 -4.29 41.78
C ALA A 77 13.78 -5.22 41.22
N ALA A 78 13.23 -6.11 42.04
CA ALA A 78 12.15 -7.01 41.61
C ALA A 78 10.89 -6.26 41.13
N ARG A 79 10.60 -5.06 41.68
CA ARG A 79 9.53 -4.20 41.17
C ARG A 79 9.91 -3.59 39.82
N LEU A 80 11.11 -3.06 39.67
CA LEU A 80 11.59 -2.52 38.40
C LEU A 80 11.62 -3.60 37.31
N ASP A 81 12.01 -4.83 37.64
CA ASP A 81 12.01 -5.95 36.70
C ASP A 81 10.59 -6.33 36.27
N ARG A 82 9.61 -6.28 37.20
CA ARG A 82 8.19 -6.45 36.86
C ARG A 82 7.66 -5.30 35.99
N GLU A 83 8.07 -4.07 36.27
CA GLU A 83 7.69 -2.88 35.48
C GLU A 83 8.36 -2.88 34.09
N GLN A 84 9.58 -3.40 34.00
CA GLN A 84 10.35 -3.53 32.76
C GLN A 84 10.04 -4.81 32.00
N GLN A 85 9.40 -5.80 32.63
CA GLN A 85 8.86 -6.99 32.00
C GLN A 85 7.81 -6.54 30.99
N ARG A 86 8.29 -6.26 29.78
CA ARG A 86 7.43 -6.06 28.64
C ARG A 86 6.65 -7.36 28.50
N PRO A 87 5.31 -7.29 28.33
CA PRO A 87 4.56 -8.48 27.98
C PRO A 87 5.26 -9.11 26.77
N ALA A 88 5.39 -10.44 26.79
CA ALA A 88 5.92 -11.16 25.64
C ALA A 88 5.18 -10.66 24.39
N PRO A 89 5.89 -10.36 23.29
CA PRO A 89 5.21 -9.97 22.08
C PRO A 89 4.18 -11.05 21.72
N PRO A 90 3.01 -10.67 21.20
CA PRO A 90 2.05 -11.65 20.75
C PRO A 90 2.72 -12.60 19.74
N ALA A 91 2.23 -13.84 19.67
CA ALA A 91 2.69 -14.78 18.65
C ALA A 91 2.59 -14.11 17.26
N PRO A 92 3.57 -14.36 16.36
CA PRO A 92 3.53 -13.79 15.02
C PRO A 92 2.25 -14.22 14.32
N THR A 93 1.66 -13.31 13.55
CA THR A 93 0.49 -13.61 12.75
C THR A 93 0.85 -14.59 11.64
N PRO A 94 0.06 -15.66 11.39
CA PRO A 94 0.30 -16.55 10.26
C PRO A 94 0.32 -15.80 8.92
N VAL A 95 1.20 -16.20 8.00
CA VAL A 95 1.40 -15.51 6.72
C VAL A 95 0.11 -15.43 5.90
N TRP A 96 -0.70 -16.49 5.90
CA TRP A 96 -1.99 -16.51 5.19
C TRP A 96 -2.96 -15.46 5.74
N GLN A 97 -2.93 -15.20 7.05
CA GLN A 97 -3.81 -14.22 7.69
C GLN A 97 -3.42 -12.80 7.28
N ASP A 98 -2.12 -12.52 7.22
CA ASP A 98 -1.60 -11.26 6.71
C ASP A 98 -1.94 -11.04 5.23
N VAL A 99 -1.84 -12.08 4.40
CA VAL A 99 -2.22 -12.03 2.97
C VAL A 99 -3.71 -11.75 2.82
N LEU A 100 -4.59 -12.43 3.57
CA LEU A 100 -6.03 -12.19 3.50
C LEU A 100 -6.42 -10.78 3.98
N GLY A 101 -5.80 -10.30 5.07
CA GLY A 101 -5.97 -8.92 5.54
C GLY A 101 -5.54 -7.90 4.50
N TRP A 102 -4.37 -8.11 3.91
CA TRP A 102 -3.85 -7.28 2.83
C TRP A 102 -4.76 -7.26 1.61
N LEU A 103 -5.26 -8.43 1.16
CA LEU A 103 -6.18 -8.54 0.02
C LEU A 103 -7.50 -7.79 0.29
N ALA A 104 -8.06 -7.94 1.49
CA ALA A 104 -9.29 -7.28 1.90
C ALA A 104 -9.18 -5.75 1.75
N ASP A 105 -8.04 -5.16 2.11
CA ASP A 105 -7.82 -3.72 2.01
C ASP A 105 -7.83 -3.18 0.57
N ARG A 106 -7.52 -3.99 -0.43
CA ARG A 106 -7.54 -3.56 -1.84
C ARG A 106 -8.95 -3.54 -2.41
N VAL A 107 -9.80 -4.45 -1.96
CA VAL A 107 -11.12 -4.70 -2.55
C VAL A 107 -12.28 -4.14 -1.76
N GLY A 108 -12.04 -3.70 -0.51
CA GLY A 108 -13.05 -3.04 0.33
C GLY A 108 -13.57 -3.88 1.49
N GLY A 109 -12.82 -4.91 1.90
CA GLY A 109 -13.10 -5.75 3.06
C GLY A 109 -13.23 -7.23 2.73
N ARG A 110 -13.42 -8.04 3.78
CA ARG A 110 -13.48 -9.51 3.69
C ARG A 110 -14.66 -10.01 2.85
N THR A 111 -15.82 -9.38 2.98
CA THR A 111 -17.01 -9.74 2.20
C THR A 111 -16.78 -9.50 0.71
N ALA A 112 -16.22 -8.33 0.35
CA ALA A 112 -15.87 -8.02 -1.04
C ALA A 112 -14.79 -8.97 -1.58
N LEU A 113 -13.80 -9.35 -0.76
CA LEU A 113 -12.78 -10.33 -1.15
C LEU A 113 -13.37 -11.72 -1.40
N THR A 114 -14.33 -12.13 -0.58
CA THR A 114 -15.00 -13.44 -0.73
C THR A 114 -15.85 -13.48 -1.99
N ALA A 115 -16.54 -12.38 -2.31
CA ALA A 115 -17.36 -12.24 -3.52
C ALA A 115 -16.55 -11.88 -4.78
N LEU A 116 -15.24 -11.65 -4.66
CA LEU A 116 -14.40 -11.22 -5.78
C LEU A 116 -14.35 -12.30 -6.87
N ASP A 117 -14.72 -11.92 -8.08
CA ASP A 117 -14.57 -12.69 -9.32
C ASP A 117 -13.54 -12.04 -10.26
N SER A 118 -13.38 -12.61 -11.46
CA SER A 118 -12.49 -12.08 -12.51
C SER A 118 -13.23 -11.64 -13.78
N GLU A 119 -14.54 -11.40 -13.69
CA GLU A 119 -15.32 -10.95 -14.86
C GLU A 119 -14.87 -9.54 -15.27
N PRO A 120 -14.70 -9.21 -16.55
CA PRO A 120 -14.32 -7.85 -16.97
C PRO A 120 -15.24 -6.76 -16.43
N LEU A 121 -14.70 -5.56 -16.19
CA LEU A 121 -15.54 -4.40 -15.94
C LEU A 121 -16.45 -4.16 -17.16
N GLY A 122 -17.69 -3.75 -16.90
CA GLY A 122 -18.65 -3.40 -17.94
C GLY A 122 -18.31 -2.11 -18.67
N ASP A 123 -19.32 -1.52 -19.30
CA ASP A 123 -19.17 -0.25 -20.00
C ASP A 123 -18.90 0.92 -19.01
N PRO A 124 -18.17 1.96 -19.44
CA PRO A 124 -17.96 3.14 -18.62
C PRO A 124 -19.29 3.78 -18.20
N PRO A 125 -19.46 4.15 -16.93
CA PRO A 125 -20.70 4.79 -16.49
C PRO A 125 -20.85 6.20 -17.06
N ASP A 126 -22.09 6.59 -17.33
CA ASP A 126 -22.45 7.94 -17.77
C ASP A 126 -22.16 8.98 -16.69
N LEU A 127 -21.85 10.20 -17.12
CA LEU A 127 -21.71 11.33 -16.21
C LEU A 127 -23.07 11.70 -15.59
N PRO A 128 -23.11 12.18 -14.33
CA PRO A 128 -24.31 12.74 -13.75
C PRO A 128 -24.91 13.82 -14.64
N GLU A 129 -26.24 13.90 -14.68
CA GLU A 129 -26.95 14.99 -15.39
C GLU A 129 -27.17 16.18 -14.45
N ASP A 130 -27.36 15.92 -13.15
CA ASP A 130 -27.67 16.93 -12.14
C ASP A 130 -26.43 17.39 -11.37
N TYR A 131 -26.04 18.65 -11.60
CA TYR A 131 -24.99 19.34 -10.84
C TYR A 131 -25.54 20.55 -10.11
N ALA A 132 -25.04 20.80 -8.91
CA ALA A 132 -25.40 21.99 -8.14
C ALA A 132 -24.96 23.30 -8.81
N ARG A 133 -23.88 23.26 -9.61
CA ARG A 133 -23.33 24.41 -10.35
C ARG A 133 -22.82 23.99 -11.72
N ASP A 134 -22.99 24.84 -12.72
CA ASP A 134 -22.42 24.62 -14.05
C ASP A 134 -20.90 24.50 -14.05
N THR A 135 -20.21 25.21 -13.15
CA THR A 135 -18.75 25.11 -13.02
C THR A 135 -18.30 23.72 -12.57
N ASP A 136 -19.13 23.06 -11.75
CA ASP A 136 -18.86 21.71 -11.25
C ASP A 136 -19.07 20.70 -12.37
N ARG A 137 -20.15 20.87 -13.16
CA ARG A 137 -20.41 20.11 -14.38
C ARG A 137 -19.25 20.20 -15.37
N GLN A 138 -18.86 21.42 -15.76
CA GLN A 138 -17.75 21.66 -16.67
C GLN A 138 -16.44 21.05 -16.16
N ARG A 139 -16.21 21.10 -14.84
CA ARG A 139 -15.03 20.48 -14.22
C ARG A 139 -15.04 18.97 -14.37
N VAL A 140 -16.16 18.31 -14.05
CA VAL A 140 -16.29 16.85 -14.16
C VAL A 140 -16.18 16.41 -15.61
N GLU A 141 -16.88 17.05 -16.54
CA GLU A 141 -16.79 16.81 -17.98
C GLU A 141 -15.34 16.90 -18.48
N SER A 142 -14.64 17.99 -18.15
CA SER A 142 -13.23 18.19 -18.53
C SER A 142 -12.30 17.12 -17.98
N VAL A 143 -12.51 16.68 -16.74
CA VAL A 143 -11.72 15.59 -16.14
C VAL A 143 -11.99 14.28 -16.88
N ALA A 144 -13.26 14.00 -17.17
CA ALA A 144 -13.68 12.79 -17.87
C ALA A 144 -13.09 12.69 -19.28
N GLU A 145 -13.11 13.79 -20.05
CA GLU A 145 -12.49 13.85 -21.38
C GLU A 145 -10.98 13.55 -21.34
N LEU A 146 -10.28 14.11 -20.35
CA LEU A 146 -8.84 13.86 -20.15
C LEU A 146 -8.55 12.41 -19.75
N LEU A 147 -9.39 11.82 -18.88
CA LEU A 147 -9.27 10.41 -18.51
C LEU A 147 -9.45 9.50 -19.73
N ASP A 148 -10.42 9.78 -20.58
CA ASP A 148 -10.61 9.00 -21.81
C ASP A 148 -9.44 9.18 -22.79
N ALA A 149 -8.89 10.39 -22.89
CA ALA A 149 -7.73 10.66 -23.73
C ALA A 149 -6.49 9.89 -23.26
N VAL A 150 -6.27 9.82 -21.94
CA VAL A 150 -5.22 9.00 -21.33
C VAL A 150 -5.48 7.52 -21.62
N ALA A 151 -6.70 7.03 -21.37
CA ALA A 151 -7.06 5.63 -21.59
C ALA A 151 -6.84 5.20 -23.04
N ARG A 152 -7.33 5.97 -24.02
CA ARG A 152 -7.14 5.68 -25.45
C ARG A 152 -5.67 5.65 -25.88
N SER A 153 -4.84 6.46 -25.25
CA SER A 153 -3.43 6.59 -25.63
C SER A 153 -2.54 5.51 -25.03
N TRP A 154 -2.87 5.00 -23.84
CA TRP A 154 -1.96 4.15 -23.06
C TRP A 154 -2.55 2.85 -22.51
N PHE A 155 -3.88 2.73 -22.48
CA PHE A 155 -4.58 1.62 -21.84
C PHE A 155 -5.67 1.05 -22.76
N ASP A 156 -6.48 0.14 -22.23
CA ASP A 156 -7.64 -0.44 -22.92
C ASP A 156 -8.97 0.13 -22.41
N ALA A 157 -10.06 -0.38 -22.97
CA ALA A 157 -11.41 0.05 -22.62
C ALA A 157 -11.78 -0.26 -21.17
N GLU A 158 -11.26 -1.36 -20.60
CA GLU A 158 -11.56 -1.75 -19.23
C GLU A 158 -10.95 -0.75 -18.23
N VAL A 159 -9.72 -0.31 -18.49
CA VAL A 159 -9.11 0.77 -17.69
C VAL A 159 -9.86 2.08 -17.87
N ALA A 160 -10.39 2.39 -19.07
CA ALA A 160 -11.26 3.56 -19.26
C ALA A 160 -12.49 3.50 -18.36
N THR A 161 -13.15 2.33 -18.28
CA THR A 161 -14.25 2.10 -17.34
C THR A 161 -13.81 2.35 -15.89
N ALA A 162 -12.69 1.76 -15.45
CA ALA A 162 -12.20 1.95 -14.09
C ALA A 162 -11.91 3.43 -13.75
N LEU A 163 -11.35 4.19 -14.69
CA LEU A 163 -11.08 5.62 -14.52
C LEU A 163 -12.38 6.44 -14.40
N ARG A 164 -13.38 6.15 -15.23
CA ARG A 164 -14.71 6.80 -15.15
C ARG A 164 -15.43 6.44 -13.85
N THR A 165 -15.43 5.16 -13.47
CA THR A 165 -15.99 4.71 -12.18
C THR A 165 -15.31 5.40 -11.00
N ALA A 166 -13.98 5.58 -11.03
CA ALA A 166 -13.26 6.29 -9.98
C ALA A 166 -13.66 7.78 -9.90
N LEU A 167 -13.81 8.46 -11.04
CA LEU A 167 -14.30 9.84 -11.08
C LEU A 167 -15.69 9.97 -10.45
N LEU A 168 -16.61 9.07 -10.78
CA LEU A 168 -17.98 9.13 -10.24
C LEU A 168 -18.07 8.72 -8.77
N ALA A 169 -17.23 7.77 -8.34
CA ALA A 169 -17.08 7.43 -6.94
C ALA A 169 -16.63 8.65 -6.13
N LEU A 170 -15.56 9.33 -6.56
CA LEU A 170 -15.10 10.57 -5.94
C LEU A 170 -16.16 11.66 -5.96
N TRP A 171 -16.85 11.84 -7.08
CA TRP A 171 -17.90 12.85 -7.19
C TRP A 171 -19.02 12.62 -6.17
N ARG A 172 -19.37 11.37 -5.90
CA ARG A 172 -20.41 11.01 -4.94
C ARG A 172 -19.95 11.13 -3.48
N GLU A 173 -18.72 10.71 -3.21
CA GLU A 173 -18.19 10.54 -1.86
C GLU A 173 -17.50 11.81 -1.33
N ASP A 174 -16.69 12.45 -2.15
CA ASP A 174 -16.04 13.73 -1.85
C ASP A 174 -15.83 14.57 -3.12
N PRO A 175 -16.86 15.34 -3.56
CA PRO A 175 -16.77 16.21 -4.72
C PRO A 175 -15.60 17.21 -4.68
N ARG A 176 -15.09 17.53 -3.48
CA ARG A 176 -14.00 18.50 -3.29
C ARG A 176 -12.66 17.98 -3.78
N VAL A 177 -12.46 16.66 -3.83
CA VAL A 177 -11.25 16.07 -4.42
C VAL A 177 -11.15 16.42 -5.91
N VAL A 178 -12.28 16.42 -6.61
CA VAL A 178 -12.34 16.74 -8.04
C VAL A 178 -12.34 18.25 -8.29
N THR A 179 -13.14 18.99 -7.53
CA THR A 179 -13.35 20.44 -7.74
C THR A 179 -12.29 21.32 -7.11
N GLY A 180 -11.68 20.89 -6.00
CA GLY A 180 -10.65 21.62 -5.28
C GLY A 180 -9.24 21.50 -5.90
N ALA A 181 -9.07 20.62 -6.88
CA ALA A 181 -7.80 20.50 -7.59
C ALA A 181 -7.50 21.76 -8.44
N THR A 182 -6.21 22.09 -8.55
CA THR A 182 -5.75 23.30 -9.25
C THR A 182 -6.14 23.33 -10.72
N SER A 183 -6.35 22.19 -11.37
CA SER A 183 -6.83 22.06 -12.75
C SER A 183 -7.53 20.71 -12.97
N ALA A 184 -8.30 20.58 -14.06
CA ALA A 184 -8.88 19.30 -14.47
C ALA A 184 -7.79 18.25 -14.77
N ALA A 185 -6.67 18.68 -15.36
CA ALA A 185 -5.50 17.83 -15.61
C ALA A 185 -4.88 17.29 -14.32
N ALA A 186 -4.84 18.09 -13.25
CA ALA A 186 -4.36 17.62 -11.94
C ALA A 186 -5.27 16.53 -11.36
N SER A 187 -6.60 16.69 -11.40
CA SER A 187 -7.55 15.65 -10.99
C SER A 187 -7.43 14.39 -11.84
N ALA A 188 -7.39 14.53 -13.18
CA ALA A 188 -7.26 13.42 -14.10
C ALA A 188 -5.95 12.63 -13.87
N ALA A 189 -4.84 13.32 -13.60
CA ALA A 189 -3.57 12.68 -13.27
C ALA A 189 -3.63 11.93 -11.93
N GLY A 190 -4.26 12.51 -10.91
CA GLY A 190 -4.43 11.87 -9.62
C GLY A 190 -5.25 10.58 -9.71
N ILE A 191 -6.38 10.64 -10.42
CA ILE A 191 -7.26 9.48 -10.69
C ILE A 191 -6.51 8.42 -11.50
N THR A 192 -5.87 8.82 -12.60
CA THR A 192 -5.10 7.89 -13.43
C THR A 192 -4.01 7.20 -12.63
N TRP A 193 -3.21 7.96 -11.87
CA TRP A 193 -2.15 7.39 -11.06
C TRP A 193 -2.68 6.39 -10.03
N ALA A 194 -3.78 6.73 -9.35
CA ALA A 194 -4.35 5.88 -8.31
C ALA A 194 -4.89 4.57 -8.88
N VAL A 195 -5.72 4.63 -9.91
CA VAL A 195 -6.30 3.45 -10.57
C VAL A 195 -5.20 2.61 -11.22
N ALA A 196 -4.26 3.23 -11.93
CA ALA A 196 -3.19 2.51 -12.60
C ALA A 196 -2.23 1.84 -11.59
N LYS A 197 -1.92 2.45 -10.44
CA LYS A 197 -1.15 1.77 -9.37
C LYS A 197 -1.94 0.66 -8.68
N ALA A 198 -3.24 0.80 -8.48
CA ALA A 198 -4.09 -0.25 -7.92
C ALA A 198 -4.15 -1.49 -8.83
N ASN A 199 -4.01 -1.29 -10.14
CA ASN A 199 -3.99 -2.35 -11.16
C ASN A 199 -2.59 -2.78 -11.59
N GLY A 200 -1.53 -2.30 -10.94
CA GLY A 200 -0.15 -2.64 -11.28
C GLY A 200 0.28 -2.20 -12.70
N LEU A 201 -0.37 -1.19 -13.28
CA LEU A 201 -0.11 -0.70 -14.64
C LEU A 201 1.04 0.32 -14.72
N ILE A 202 1.47 0.85 -13.57
CA ILE A 202 2.61 1.75 -13.45
C ILE A 202 3.84 0.98 -12.95
N HIS A 203 5.02 1.35 -13.46
CA HIS A 203 6.31 0.83 -13.02
C HIS A 203 6.45 0.85 -11.48
N PRO A 204 7.04 -0.18 -10.83
CA PRO A 204 7.82 -1.28 -11.42
C PRO A 204 7.01 -2.44 -11.99
N VAL A 205 5.71 -2.52 -11.71
CA VAL A 205 4.89 -3.67 -12.13
C VAL A 205 4.47 -3.54 -13.59
N GLY A 206 4.05 -2.35 -14.00
CA GLY A 206 3.53 -2.11 -15.35
C GLY A 206 4.44 -1.27 -16.24
N GLY A 207 4.09 -1.22 -17.53
CA GLY A 207 4.90 -0.55 -18.56
C GLY A 207 4.82 0.99 -18.54
N MET A 208 3.82 1.58 -17.90
CA MET A 208 3.68 3.03 -17.87
C MET A 208 4.62 3.67 -16.85
N ARG A 209 5.36 4.69 -17.29
CA ARG A 209 6.14 5.56 -16.39
C ARG A 209 5.31 6.75 -15.92
N VAL A 210 5.43 7.08 -14.64
CA VAL A 210 4.74 8.25 -14.03
C VAL A 210 5.10 9.56 -14.73
N GLY A 211 6.36 9.72 -15.17
CA GLY A 211 6.81 10.91 -15.91
C GLY A 211 6.08 11.08 -17.24
N THR A 212 5.73 9.98 -17.89
CA THR A 212 5.01 10.03 -19.16
C THR A 212 3.58 10.52 -19.02
N LEU A 213 2.88 10.08 -17.97
CA LEU A 213 1.55 10.61 -17.62
C LEU A 213 1.62 12.11 -17.29
N ARG A 214 2.65 12.53 -16.53
CA ARG A 214 2.89 13.94 -16.21
C ARG A 214 3.01 14.79 -17.47
N ASP A 215 3.87 14.35 -18.39
CA ASP A 215 4.20 15.09 -19.59
C ASP A 215 2.99 15.14 -20.55
N PHE A 216 2.25 14.03 -20.68
CA PHE A 216 1.01 13.96 -21.47
C PHE A 216 -0.06 14.95 -20.99
N LEU A 217 -0.21 15.12 -19.68
CA LEU A 217 -1.19 16.05 -19.09
C LEU A 217 -0.63 17.47 -18.87
N GLY A 218 0.60 17.75 -19.31
CA GLY A 218 1.21 19.08 -19.19
C GLY A 218 1.45 19.54 -17.76
N LEU A 219 1.72 18.61 -16.83
CA LEU A 219 1.83 18.91 -15.41
C LEU A 219 3.25 19.28 -14.97
N ARG A 220 3.34 20.20 -14.01
CA ARG A 220 4.62 20.57 -13.38
C ARG A 220 5.04 19.59 -12.28
N SER A 221 4.09 19.12 -11.49
CA SER A 221 4.34 18.19 -10.38
C SER A 221 4.08 16.75 -10.79
N THR A 222 4.62 15.80 -10.02
CA THR A 222 4.42 14.37 -10.25
C THR A 222 2.95 13.96 -10.01
N PRO A 223 2.35 13.10 -10.87
CA PRO A 223 1.00 12.58 -10.70
C PRO A 223 0.68 12.02 -9.31
N SER A 224 1.67 11.41 -8.64
CA SER A 224 1.53 10.90 -7.26
C SER A 224 1.15 11.97 -6.24
N THR A 225 1.56 13.23 -6.44
CA THR A 225 1.20 14.36 -5.58
C THR A 225 -0.31 14.59 -5.58
N TYR A 226 -0.95 14.43 -6.74
CA TYR A 226 -2.41 14.55 -6.90
C TYR A 226 -3.14 13.25 -6.56
N GLY A 227 -2.45 12.12 -6.69
CA GLY A 227 -2.98 10.80 -6.40
C GLY A 227 -3.22 10.52 -4.92
N ALA A 228 -2.47 11.13 -4.01
CA ALA A 228 -2.66 10.92 -2.57
C ALA A 228 -4.04 11.40 -2.06
N PRO A 229 -4.51 12.63 -2.36
CA PRO A 229 -5.89 13.05 -2.06
C PRO A 229 -6.95 12.15 -2.72
N VAL A 230 -6.73 11.71 -3.95
CA VAL A 230 -7.64 10.80 -4.66
C VAL A 230 -7.76 9.46 -3.94
N ARG A 231 -6.63 8.83 -3.57
CA ARG A 231 -6.63 7.60 -2.78
C ARG A 231 -7.38 7.80 -1.47
N ALA A 232 -7.09 8.87 -0.74
CA ALA A 232 -7.76 9.17 0.52
C ALA A 232 -9.28 9.32 0.35
N GLY A 233 -9.73 10.02 -0.70
CA GLY A 233 -11.15 10.16 -1.03
C GLY A 233 -11.83 8.83 -1.36
N LEU A 234 -11.18 7.96 -2.15
CA LEU A 234 -11.71 6.64 -2.53
C LEU A 234 -11.71 5.62 -1.38
N VAL A 235 -10.70 5.67 -0.50
CA VAL A 235 -10.63 4.80 0.67
C VAL A 235 -11.60 5.28 1.76
N GLY A 236 -11.77 6.59 1.89
CA GLY A 236 -12.61 7.22 2.90
C GLY A 236 -12.14 6.91 4.33
N PHE A 237 -13.10 6.63 5.22
CA PHE A 237 -12.83 6.33 6.63
C PHE A 237 -12.65 4.83 6.93
N ARG A 238 -12.33 4.02 5.91
CA ARG A 238 -12.15 2.58 6.10
C ARG A 238 -10.92 2.30 6.95
N GLN A 239 -11.10 1.45 7.96
CA GLN A 239 -9.98 0.93 8.75
C GLN A 239 -9.33 -0.23 7.99
N PRO A 240 -8.02 -0.17 7.70
CA PRO A 240 -7.33 -1.28 7.08
C PRO A 240 -7.35 -2.49 8.02
N ALA A 241 -7.62 -3.66 7.46
CA ALA A 241 -7.55 -4.95 8.14
C ALA A 241 -6.09 -5.41 8.30
N SER A 242 -5.21 -5.01 7.39
CA SER A 242 -3.76 -5.22 7.53
C SER A 242 -3.11 -4.12 8.37
N GLN A 243 -1.96 -4.45 8.96
CA GLN A 243 -1.17 -3.44 9.66
C GLN A 243 -0.73 -2.34 8.68
N PRO A 244 -0.79 -1.05 9.09
CA PRO A 244 -0.32 0.04 8.25
C PRO A 244 1.11 -0.21 7.77
N HIS A 245 1.34 -0.05 6.47
CA HIS A 245 2.64 -0.22 5.81
C HIS A 245 3.19 -1.65 5.77
N HIS A 246 2.41 -2.67 6.15
CA HIS A 246 2.81 -4.07 5.99
C HIS A 246 2.32 -4.64 4.66
N ARG A 247 3.25 -4.94 3.75
CA ARG A 247 2.99 -5.72 2.54
C ARG A 247 3.59 -7.11 2.74
N PRO A 248 2.78 -8.19 2.74
CA PRO A 248 3.29 -9.56 2.82
C PRO A 248 4.33 -9.87 1.74
N LEU A 249 5.18 -10.85 1.98
CA LEU A 249 6.09 -11.36 0.95
C LEU A 249 5.30 -12.07 -0.15
N GLY A 250 5.75 -11.95 -1.41
CA GLY A 250 5.12 -12.64 -2.54
C GLY A 250 3.85 -12.01 -3.12
N VAL A 251 3.34 -10.90 -2.57
CA VAL A 251 2.19 -10.17 -3.14
C VAL A 251 2.62 -8.95 -3.98
N PRO A 252 1.86 -8.56 -5.01
CA PRO A 252 2.21 -7.42 -5.85
C PRO A 252 2.23 -6.08 -5.10
N ASP A 253 3.00 -5.11 -5.62
CA ASP A 253 2.96 -3.72 -5.14
C ASP A 253 1.75 -2.95 -5.71
N LEU A 254 0.58 -3.15 -5.11
CA LEU A 254 -0.67 -2.49 -5.50
C LEU A 254 -1.03 -1.38 -4.51
N LEU A 255 -1.67 -0.33 -5.03
CA LEU A 255 -2.29 0.70 -4.19
C LEU A 255 -3.63 0.18 -3.62
N ASP A 256 -3.88 0.43 -2.34
CA ASP A 256 -5.18 0.22 -1.69
C ASP A 256 -6.13 1.35 -2.07
N LEU A 257 -7.17 1.00 -2.84
CA LEU A 257 -8.34 1.84 -3.06
C LEU A 257 -9.56 1.33 -2.30
N GLY A 258 -9.51 0.10 -1.74
CA GLY A 258 -10.65 -0.53 -1.08
C GLY A 258 -11.84 -0.77 -2.00
N ARG A 259 -11.61 -0.98 -3.30
CA ARG A 259 -12.68 -0.92 -4.30
C ARG A 259 -12.43 -1.92 -5.43
N ALA A 260 -13.16 -3.03 -5.39
CA ALA A 260 -13.11 -4.05 -6.43
C ALA A 260 -13.60 -3.54 -7.80
N ASP A 261 -14.53 -2.58 -7.81
CA ASP A 261 -15.10 -1.96 -9.02
C ASP A 261 -14.11 -1.05 -9.78
N LEU A 262 -12.92 -0.82 -9.21
CA LEU A 262 -11.81 -0.11 -9.86
C LEU A 262 -10.70 -1.05 -10.33
N LEU A 263 -10.86 -2.36 -10.15
CA LEU A 263 -9.87 -3.36 -10.52
C LEU A 263 -10.28 -4.04 -11.84
N THR A 264 -9.36 -4.03 -12.79
CA THR A 264 -9.41 -4.81 -14.04
C THR A 264 -9.54 -6.31 -13.75
N ALA A 265 -10.15 -7.06 -14.68
CA ALA A 265 -10.26 -8.51 -14.61
C ALA A 265 -8.92 -9.19 -14.40
N ALA A 266 -7.87 -8.74 -15.09
CA ALA A 266 -6.53 -9.28 -14.93
C ALA A 266 -6.00 -9.12 -13.48
N THR A 267 -6.25 -7.96 -12.88
CA THR A 267 -5.85 -7.72 -11.48
C THR A 267 -6.70 -8.56 -10.54
N ARG A 268 -8.02 -8.61 -10.73
CA ARG A 268 -8.90 -9.41 -9.89
C ARG A 268 -8.61 -10.90 -9.97
N ALA A 269 -8.34 -11.46 -11.15
CA ALA A 269 -7.91 -12.85 -11.32
C ALA A 269 -6.66 -13.16 -10.48
N ARG A 270 -5.68 -12.25 -10.46
CA ARG A 270 -4.49 -12.39 -9.62
C ARG A 270 -4.82 -12.35 -8.12
N LEU A 271 -5.70 -11.46 -7.69
CA LEU A 271 -6.11 -11.38 -6.28
C LEU A 271 -6.92 -12.60 -5.85
N VAL A 272 -7.80 -13.12 -6.71
CA VAL A 272 -8.54 -14.37 -6.52
C VAL A 272 -7.57 -15.54 -6.33
N HIS A 273 -6.58 -15.68 -7.21
CA HIS A 273 -5.57 -16.74 -7.07
C HIS A 273 -4.81 -16.66 -5.74
N LEU A 274 -4.41 -15.45 -5.30
CA LEU A 274 -3.76 -15.25 -4.00
C LEU A 274 -4.67 -15.56 -2.82
N ARG A 275 -5.96 -15.18 -2.90
CA ARG A 275 -6.98 -15.52 -1.90
C ARG A 275 -7.09 -17.02 -1.74
N ASP A 276 -7.27 -17.73 -2.85
CA ASP A 276 -7.51 -19.18 -2.83
C ASP A 276 -6.30 -19.94 -2.26
N ARG A 277 -5.08 -19.51 -2.59
CA ARG A 277 -3.84 -20.03 -1.97
C ARG A 277 -3.78 -19.77 -0.47
N ALA A 278 -4.14 -18.57 -0.02
CA ALA A 278 -4.12 -18.23 1.39
C ALA A 278 -5.19 -18.99 2.19
N VAL A 279 -6.38 -19.18 1.62
CA VAL A 279 -7.44 -20.01 2.22
C VAL A 279 -6.98 -21.47 2.33
N ALA A 280 -6.42 -22.04 1.28
CA ALA A 280 -5.90 -23.41 1.32
C ALA A 280 -4.79 -23.61 2.38
N ALA A 281 -3.93 -22.60 2.58
CA ALA A 281 -2.93 -22.62 3.65
C ALA A 281 -3.57 -22.51 5.04
N SER A 282 -4.62 -21.69 5.19
CA SER A 282 -5.39 -21.59 6.44
C SER A 282 -6.10 -22.88 6.81
N ASP A 283 -6.53 -23.68 5.83
CA ASP A 283 -7.21 -24.97 6.07
C ASP A 283 -6.22 -26.10 6.41
N ALA A 284 -4.93 -25.89 6.18
CA ALA A 284 -3.86 -26.86 6.43
C ALA A 284 -3.15 -26.66 7.79
N ASP A 285 -3.25 -25.46 8.37
CA ASP A 285 -2.75 -25.09 9.71
C ASP A 285 -3.70 -25.58 10.83
#